data_AF-A0A1V4M0V6-F1
#
_entry.id   AF-A0A1V4M0V6-F1
#
_cell.length_a   1.000
_cell.length_b   1.000
_cell.length_c   1.000
_cell.angle_alpha   90.00
_cell.angle_beta   90.00
_cell.angle_gamma   90.00
#
_symmetry.space_group_name_H-M   'P 1'
#
loop_
_entity.id
_entity.type
_entity.pdbx_description
1 polymer ?
#
loop_
_entity_poly.entity_id
_entity_poly.type
_entity_poly.pdbx_seq_one_letter_code
_entity_poly.pdbx_strand_id
1 'polypeptide(L)'
;MSVKAGAYIQWHADRLLAEEGEISHYLLVEDTLIIHGEPDSVDGYIGVFISLVSQFLQQGGVLEEATLEQVTTLSLDKLDALTREGLTRVRPGSKVYYYMDNVEVLAAYYALMEVVEDPEILGDLSNRIAAMEQGLQSLWDSQSQHYDIGLMENGQKIPAGDLKRLYPDGIAQVYNIAFEVYPMGLKHAGEQYERFSSLRAWEKLDYLKDNDFLWTERLFIAARMGDIQKAQVYLHHYQEFLDSSRLYPFHVGTAGWSLKAVAVMIEGFEGLRDSSLWEDFKRDRILETRSMERD
;
A
#
# COMPACT_ATOMS: atom_id res chain seq x y z
N MET A 1 -18.73 -5.33 -14.30
CA MET A 1 -18.09 -4.56 -13.22
C MET A 1 -19.16 -3.94 -12.29
N SER A 2 -18.84 -3.69 -11.01
CA SER A 2 -19.81 -3.17 -10.02
C SER A 2 -20.16 -1.70 -10.23
N VAL A 3 -21.46 -1.39 -10.37
CA VAL A 3 -22.00 0.00 -10.43
C VAL A 3 -21.53 0.83 -9.24
N LYS A 4 -21.33 0.21 -8.07
CA LYS A 4 -20.87 0.90 -6.86
C LYS A 4 -19.41 1.36 -6.95
N ALA A 5 -18.55 0.60 -7.64
CA ALA A 5 -17.15 0.96 -7.81
C ALA A 5 -17.02 2.19 -8.73
N GLY A 6 -17.77 2.20 -9.85
CA GLY A 6 -17.82 3.35 -10.75
C GLY A 6 -18.35 4.61 -10.05
N ALA A 7 -19.44 4.50 -9.28
CA ALA A 7 -19.98 5.63 -8.53
C ALA A 7 -18.99 6.17 -7.47
N TYR A 8 -18.26 5.29 -6.79
CA TYR A 8 -17.25 5.69 -5.81
C TYR A 8 -16.06 6.41 -6.45
N ILE A 9 -15.59 5.93 -7.61
CA ILE A 9 -14.50 6.57 -8.35
C ILE A 9 -14.93 7.92 -8.93
N GLN A 10 -16.13 8.00 -9.51
CA GLN A 10 -16.68 9.25 -9.99
C GLN A 10 -16.80 10.26 -8.85
N TRP A 11 -17.30 9.84 -7.68
CA TRP A 11 -17.40 10.72 -6.53
C TRP A 11 -16.04 11.28 -6.09
N HIS A 12 -14.99 10.46 -6.07
CA HIS A 12 -13.63 10.93 -5.77
C HIS A 12 -13.05 11.84 -6.86
N ALA A 13 -13.30 11.52 -8.14
CA ALA A 13 -12.90 12.37 -9.26
C ALA A 13 -13.53 13.77 -9.14
N ASP A 14 -14.84 13.84 -8.91
CA ASP A 14 -15.56 15.11 -8.74
C ASP A 14 -14.98 15.94 -7.58
N ARG A 15 -14.60 15.28 -6.47
CA ARG A 15 -13.99 15.95 -5.31
C ARG A 15 -12.57 16.42 -5.58
N LEU A 16 -11.75 15.58 -6.22
CA LEU A 16 -10.41 15.98 -6.61
C LEU A 16 -10.45 17.24 -7.49
N LEU A 17 -11.36 17.29 -8.47
CA LEU A 17 -11.51 18.44 -9.35
C LEU A 17 -12.06 19.67 -8.59
N ALA A 18 -13.05 19.50 -7.72
CA ALA A 18 -13.65 20.59 -6.96
C ALA A 18 -12.69 21.24 -5.95
N GLU A 19 -11.77 20.46 -5.38
CA GLU A 19 -10.78 20.89 -4.39
C GLU A 19 -9.40 21.14 -5.02
N GLU A 20 -9.34 21.38 -6.35
CA GLU A 20 -8.11 21.68 -7.09
C GLU A 20 -6.96 20.70 -6.79
N GLY A 21 -7.28 19.41 -6.68
CA GLY A 21 -6.30 18.33 -6.49
C GLY A 21 -5.96 18.03 -5.03
N GLU A 22 -6.60 18.68 -4.07
CA GLU A 22 -6.39 18.43 -2.64
C GLU A 22 -7.49 17.53 -2.07
N ILE A 23 -7.18 16.24 -1.91
CA ILE A 23 -8.10 15.30 -1.26
C ILE A 23 -8.06 15.55 0.26
N SER A 24 -9.17 16.08 0.79
CA SER A 24 -9.32 16.39 2.21
C SER A 24 -9.89 15.22 3.03
N HIS A 25 -9.74 15.30 4.35
CA HIS A 25 -10.50 14.47 5.27
C HIS A 25 -11.92 15.00 5.40
N TYR A 26 -12.90 14.10 5.44
CA TYR A 26 -14.31 14.47 5.56
C TYR A 26 -14.94 13.85 6.80
N LEU A 27 -15.73 14.65 7.53
CA LEU A 27 -16.64 14.17 8.56
C LEU A 27 -18.07 14.17 8.00
N LEU A 28 -18.78 13.07 8.19
CA LEU A 28 -20.21 13.00 7.89
C LEU A 28 -21.01 13.54 9.08
N VAL A 29 -21.67 14.68 8.89
CA VAL A 29 -22.56 15.32 9.87
C VAL A 29 -23.91 15.52 9.23
N GLU A 30 -24.95 14.88 9.78
CA GLU A 30 -26.35 15.01 9.30
C GLU A 30 -26.47 14.87 7.77
N ASP A 31 -25.90 13.79 7.23
CA ASP A 31 -25.85 13.45 5.80
C ASP A 31 -25.03 14.43 4.92
N THR A 32 -24.27 15.34 5.52
CA THR A 32 -23.39 16.28 4.84
C THR A 32 -21.93 15.96 5.14
N LEU A 33 -21.09 15.92 4.10
CA LEU A 33 -19.64 15.79 4.26
C LEU A 33 -19.02 17.17 4.45
N ILE A 34 -18.40 17.40 5.60
CA ILE A 34 -17.66 18.62 5.92
C ILE A 34 -16.16 18.32 5.96
N ILE A 35 -15.34 19.23 5.43
CA ILE A 35 -13.88 19.13 5.54
C ILE A 35 -13.49 19.15 7.02
N HIS A 36 -12.63 18.22 7.43
CA HIS A 36 -12.23 18.03 8.81
C HIS A 36 -10.70 18.03 8.95
N GLY A 37 -10.15 19.13 9.46
CA GLY A 37 -8.71 19.26 9.62
C GLY A 37 -7.98 19.53 8.31
N GLU A 38 -6.65 19.46 8.37
CA GLU A 38 -5.78 19.68 7.22
C GLU A 38 -5.36 18.33 6.64
N PRO A 39 -5.27 18.18 5.29
CA PRO A 39 -4.72 16.98 4.70
C PRO A 39 -3.27 16.77 5.16
N ASP A 40 -2.96 15.56 5.57
CA ASP A 40 -1.67 15.14 6.11
C ASP A 40 -0.75 14.45 5.08
N SER A 41 -1.29 13.99 3.93
CA SER A 41 -0.54 13.37 2.83
C SER A 41 -1.24 13.56 1.46
N VAL A 42 -1.21 14.79 0.92
CA VAL A 42 -1.76 15.14 -0.40
C VAL A 42 -1.13 14.28 -1.52
N ASP A 43 0.19 14.08 -1.48
CA ASP A 43 0.91 13.22 -2.43
C ASP A 43 0.43 11.76 -2.35
N GLY A 44 0.39 11.18 -1.16
CA GLY A 44 -0.09 9.81 -0.93
C GLY A 44 -1.56 9.64 -1.35
N TYR A 45 -2.43 10.62 -1.07
CA TYR A 45 -3.83 10.58 -1.50
C TYR A 45 -4.00 10.57 -3.01
N ILE A 46 -3.24 11.41 -3.70
CA ILE A 46 -3.20 11.40 -5.17
C ILE A 46 -2.68 10.04 -5.65
N GLY A 47 -1.59 9.53 -5.07
CA GLY A 47 -1.00 8.25 -5.45
C GLY A 47 -1.98 7.08 -5.31
N VAL A 48 -2.66 6.97 -4.17
CA VAL A 48 -3.66 5.93 -3.93
C VAL A 48 -4.89 6.09 -4.83
N PHE A 49 -5.35 7.33 -5.06
CA PHE A 49 -6.48 7.59 -5.96
C PHE A 49 -6.18 7.18 -7.40
N ILE A 50 -5.05 7.60 -7.96
CA ILE A 50 -4.60 7.21 -9.30
C ILE A 50 -4.49 5.68 -9.40
N SER A 51 -3.84 5.04 -8.42
CA SER A 51 -3.71 3.58 -8.38
C SER A 51 -5.07 2.87 -8.44
N LEU A 52 -6.09 3.42 -7.75
CA LEU A 52 -7.46 2.91 -7.78
C LEU A 52 -8.13 3.12 -9.14
N VAL A 53 -8.00 4.30 -9.74
CA VAL A 53 -8.54 4.61 -11.07
C VAL A 53 -7.96 3.66 -12.11
N SER A 54 -6.64 3.50 -12.15
CA SER A 54 -5.96 2.60 -13.07
C SER A 54 -6.43 1.15 -12.92
N GLN A 55 -6.50 0.64 -11.69
CA GLN A 55 -7.02 -0.71 -11.43
C GLN A 55 -8.47 -0.88 -11.89
N PHE A 56 -9.31 0.14 -11.72
CA PHE A 56 -10.68 0.11 -12.20
C PHE A 56 -10.75 0.04 -13.73
N LEU A 57 -9.96 0.85 -14.44
CA LEU A 57 -9.90 0.84 -15.90
C LEU A 57 -9.39 -0.50 -16.43
N GLN A 58 -8.30 -1.04 -15.88
CA GLN A 58 -7.73 -2.35 -16.26
C GLN A 58 -8.73 -3.51 -16.14
N GLN A 59 -9.65 -3.43 -15.18
CA GLN A 59 -10.67 -4.46 -14.97
C GLN A 59 -11.88 -4.31 -15.94
N GLY A 60 -11.86 -3.33 -16.84
CA GLY A 60 -12.94 -2.99 -17.77
C GLY A 60 -13.91 -1.93 -17.24
N GLY A 61 -13.47 -1.13 -16.29
CA GLY A 61 -14.20 0.03 -15.80
C GLY A 61 -14.15 1.16 -16.81
N VAL A 62 -15.15 2.02 -16.76
CA VAL A 62 -15.25 3.17 -17.67
C VAL A 62 -15.46 4.42 -16.84
N LEU A 63 -14.59 5.39 -17.06
CA LEU A 63 -14.73 6.78 -16.63
C LEU A 63 -14.88 7.62 -17.90
N GLU A 64 -15.61 8.75 -17.83
CA GLU A 64 -15.69 9.65 -18.98
C GLU A 64 -14.28 10.12 -19.38
N GLU A 65 -13.96 10.10 -20.67
CA GLU A 65 -12.62 10.42 -21.18
C GLU A 65 -12.16 11.81 -20.73
N ALA A 66 -13.06 12.80 -20.79
CA ALA A 66 -12.78 14.15 -20.30
C ALA A 66 -12.50 14.19 -18.80
N THR A 67 -13.22 13.41 -17.99
CA THR A 67 -12.94 13.31 -16.54
C THR A 67 -11.59 12.65 -16.30
N LEU A 68 -11.28 11.56 -17.02
CA LEU A 68 -10.00 10.85 -16.89
C LEU A 68 -8.82 11.77 -17.24
N GLU A 69 -8.92 12.52 -18.34
CA GLU A 69 -7.92 13.52 -18.74
C GLU A 69 -7.73 14.57 -17.65
N GLN A 70 -8.83 15.19 -17.19
CA GLN A 70 -8.78 16.24 -16.17
C GLN A 70 -8.17 15.78 -14.84
N VAL A 71 -8.60 14.61 -14.32
CA VAL A 71 -8.05 14.11 -13.05
C VAL A 71 -6.59 13.69 -13.19
N THR A 72 -6.20 13.15 -14.35
CA THR A 72 -4.81 12.74 -14.60
C THR A 72 -3.91 13.96 -14.66
N THR A 73 -4.26 14.96 -15.48
CA THR A 73 -3.48 16.20 -15.61
C THR A 73 -3.37 16.92 -14.27
N LEU A 74 -4.50 17.15 -13.58
CA LEU A 74 -4.49 17.85 -12.29
C LEU A 74 -3.65 17.11 -11.24
N SER A 75 -3.72 15.79 -11.21
CA SER A 75 -2.93 14.98 -10.28
C SER A 75 -1.44 15.09 -10.57
N LEU A 76 -1.02 14.99 -11.83
CA LEU A 76 0.38 15.11 -12.22
C LEU A 76 0.92 16.51 -11.92
N ASP A 77 0.16 17.56 -12.25
CA ASP A 77 0.53 18.95 -11.94
C ASP A 77 0.71 19.18 -10.42
N LYS A 78 -0.14 18.57 -9.61
CA LYS A 78 -0.04 18.65 -8.15
C LYS A 78 1.18 17.90 -7.62
N LEU A 79 1.43 16.68 -8.10
CA LEU A 79 2.64 15.94 -7.73
C LEU A 79 3.91 16.69 -8.15
N ASP A 80 3.90 17.40 -9.27
CA ASP A 80 5.01 18.25 -9.73
C ASP A 80 5.32 19.38 -8.77
N ALA A 81 4.27 20.07 -8.32
CA ALA A 81 4.40 21.15 -7.34
C ALA A 81 4.92 20.65 -5.96
N LEU A 82 4.81 19.35 -5.70
CA LEU A 82 5.32 18.69 -4.51
C LEU A 82 6.70 18.06 -4.72
N THR A 83 7.15 17.89 -5.97
CA THR A 83 8.36 17.15 -6.29
C THR A 83 9.62 18.02 -6.14
N ARG A 84 10.64 17.45 -5.50
CA ARG A 84 12.00 17.94 -5.50
C ARG A 84 12.97 16.77 -5.47
N GLU A 85 13.96 16.78 -6.37
CA GLU A 85 14.99 15.74 -6.44
C GLU A 85 14.39 14.32 -6.54
N GLY A 86 13.29 14.17 -7.27
CA GLY A 86 12.61 12.90 -7.51
C GLY A 86 11.64 12.46 -6.40
N LEU A 87 11.62 13.13 -5.24
CA LEU A 87 10.69 12.82 -4.15
C LEU A 87 9.61 13.90 -4.04
N THR A 88 8.41 13.48 -3.70
CA THR A 88 7.27 14.31 -3.33
C THR A 88 7.22 14.55 -1.82
N ARG A 89 6.86 15.77 -1.44
CA ARG A 89 6.57 16.13 -0.04
C ARG A 89 5.08 15.97 0.22
N VAL A 90 4.74 15.71 1.48
CA VAL A 90 3.37 15.37 1.86
C VAL A 90 2.29 16.38 1.48
N ARG A 91 2.62 17.67 1.42
CA ARG A 91 1.69 18.75 1.05
C ARG A 91 2.44 20.05 0.81
N PRO A 92 1.79 21.07 0.20
CA PRO A 92 2.39 22.39 0.07
C PRO A 92 2.89 22.94 1.40
N GLY A 93 4.11 23.46 1.42
CA GLY A 93 4.75 24.00 2.63
C GLY A 93 5.31 22.96 3.61
N SER A 94 5.10 21.66 3.38
CA SER A 94 5.80 20.62 4.14
C SER A 94 7.31 20.63 3.84
N LYS A 95 8.09 20.24 4.84
CA LYS A 95 9.55 20.10 4.75
C LYS A 95 10.00 18.64 4.71
N VAL A 96 9.07 17.71 4.55
CA VAL A 96 9.34 16.28 4.70
C VAL A 96 8.86 15.51 3.48
N TYR A 97 9.70 14.60 3.02
CA TYR A 97 9.47 13.65 1.94
C TYR A 97 9.52 12.25 2.56
N TYR A 98 8.37 11.65 2.86
CA TYR A 98 8.35 10.33 3.51
C TYR A 98 8.53 9.19 2.50
N TYR A 99 9.23 8.15 2.92
CA TYR A 99 9.48 6.97 2.09
C TYR A 99 8.17 6.31 1.61
N MET A 100 7.21 6.12 2.53
CA MET A 100 5.97 5.40 2.24
C MET A 100 5.04 6.16 1.29
N ASP A 101 4.87 7.48 1.47
CA ASP A 101 4.07 8.29 0.55
C ASP A 101 4.68 8.26 -0.86
N ASN A 102 6.01 8.32 -0.97
CA ASN A 102 6.69 8.23 -2.27
C ASN A 102 6.62 6.83 -2.90
N VAL A 103 6.49 5.77 -2.10
CA VAL A 103 6.18 4.42 -2.60
C VAL A 103 4.79 4.39 -3.25
N GLU A 104 3.81 5.07 -2.66
CA GLU A 104 2.44 5.17 -3.20
C GLU A 104 2.41 5.96 -4.51
N VAL A 105 3.15 7.08 -4.58
CA VAL A 105 3.26 7.88 -5.80
C VAL A 105 3.98 7.11 -6.92
N LEU A 106 5.05 6.37 -6.59
CA LEU A 106 5.74 5.54 -7.59
C LEU A 106 4.80 4.47 -8.15
N ALA A 107 4.01 3.82 -7.30
CA ALA A 107 3.03 2.83 -7.70
C ALA A 107 1.96 3.44 -8.61
N ALA A 108 1.54 4.67 -8.33
CA ALA A 108 0.60 5.43 -9.15
C ALA A 108 1.16 5.70 -10.56
N TYR A 109 2.44 6.07 -10.68
CA TYR A 109 3.07 6.28 -11.98
C TYR A 109 3.11 5.00 -12.81
N TYR A 110 3.49 3.87 -12.22
CA TYR A 110 3.41 2.58 -12.92
C TYR A 110 1.98 2.23 -13.32
N ALA A 111 1.02 2.43 -12.42
CA ALA A 111 -0.38 2.15 -12.71
C ALA A 111 -0.94 3.03 -13.83
N LEU A 112 -0.49 4.28 -13.97
CA LEU A 112 -0.85 5.16 -15.10
C LEU A 112 -0.26 4.69 -16.42
N MET A 113 0.99 4.21 -16.44
CA MET A 113 1.62 3.71 -17.66
C MET A 113 0.83 2.57 -18.31
N GLU A 114 0.08 1.80 -17.53
CA GLU A 114 -0.74 0.68 -18.00
C GLU A 114 -2.09 1.10 -18.60
N VAL A 115 -2.52 2.36 -18.40
CA VAL A 115 -3.86 2.83 -18.81
C VAL A 115 -3.85 4.08 -19.69
N VAL A 116 -2.72 4.79 -19.75
CA VAL A 116 -2.53 5.96 -20.63
C VAL A 116 -1.92 5.52 -21.95
N GLU A 117 -2.49 6.00 -23.07
CA GLU A 117 -1.99 5.71 -24.42
C GLU A 117 -1.20 6.87 -25.05
N ASP A 118 -1.26 8.08 -24.46
CA ASP A 118 -0.58 9.27 -24.97
C ASP A 118 0.95 9.13 -24.87
N PRO A 119 1.69 9.15 -25.99
CA PRO A 119 3.15 8.98 -25.99
C PRO A 119 3.91 10.08 -25.24
N GLU A 120 3.40 11.31 -25.19
CA GLU A 120 4.04 12.42 -24.47
C GLU A 120 3.93 12.19 -22.97
N ILE A 121 2.73 11.85 -22.48
CA ILE A 121 2.49 11.51 -21.08
C ILE A 121 3.32 10.29 -20.65
N LEU A 122 3.40 9.26 -21.50
CA LEU A 122 4.22 8.07 -21.23
C LEU A 122 5.73 8.39 -21.14
N GLY A 123 6.22 9.30 -21.98
CA GLY A 123 7.59 9.79 -21.90
C GLY A 123 7.88 10.52 -20.59
N ASP A 124 6.97 11.38 -20.17
CA ASP A 124 7.08 12.11 -18.91
C ASP A 124 6.98 11.20 -17.69
N LEU A 125 6.04 10.24 -17.68
CA LEU A 125 5.92 9.22 -16.64
C LEU A 125 7.22 8.41 -16.49
N SER A 126 7.85 8.03 -17.61
CA SER A 126 9.11 7.30 -17.59
C SER A 126 10.23 8.10 -16.89
N ASN A 127 10.30 9.41 -17.13
CA ASN A 127 11.26 10.29 -16.46
C ASN A 127 10.96 10.43 -14.96
N ARG A 128 9.68 10.54 -14.59
CA ARG A 128 9.22 10.63 -13.20
C ARG A 128 9.56 9.39 -12.39
N ILE A 129 9.28 8.22 -12.96
CA ILE A 129 9.60 6.92 -12.38
C ILE A 129 11.09 6.82 -12.13
N ALA A 130 11.92 7.08 -13.14
CA ALA A 130 13.37 7.00 -13.00
C ALA A 130 13.92 7.94 -11.92
N ALA A 131 13.39 9.17 -11.82
CA ALA A 131 13.77 10.13 -10.79
C ALA A 131 13.33 9.68 -9.39
N MET A 132 12.12 9.17 -9.25
CA MET A 132 11.56 8.73 -7.98
C MET A 132 12.19 7.43 -7.47
N GLU A 133 12.50 6.49 -8.36
CA GLU A 133 13.30 5.31 -8.02
C GLU A 133 14.66 5.72 -7.45
N GLN A 134 15.36 6.66 -8.09
CA GLN A 134 16.63 7.19 -7.57
C GLN A 134 16.45 7.88 -6.21
N GLY A 135 15.39 8.67 -6.05
CA GLY A 135 15.03 9.30 -4.78
C GLY A 135 14.82 8.27 -3.66
N LEU A 136 14.02 7.23 -3.90
CA LEU A 136 13.75 6.16 -2.95
C LEU A 136 14.99 5.32 -2.65
N GLN A 137 15.81 5.01 -3.67
CA GLN A 137 17.09 4.33 -3.49
C GLN A 137 18.04 5.15 -2.60
N SER A 138 18.02 6.48 -2.71
CA SER A 138 18.86 7.36 -1.90
C SER A 138 18.55 7.27 -0.39
N LEU A 139 17.33 6.86 -0.01
CA LEU A 139 16.92 6.66 1.38
C LEU A 139 17.45 5.37 2.00
N TRP A 140 18.02 4.47 1.21
CA TRP A 140 18.69 3.28 1.74
C TRP A 140 19.97 3.67 2.50
N ASP A 141 20.10 3.24 3.75
CA ASP A 141 21.36 3.26 4.50
C ASP A 141 22.06 1.90 4.38
N SER A 142 23.11 1.86 3.58
CA SER A 142 23.91 0.64 3.38
C SER A 142 24.70 0.22 4.62
N GLN A 143 24.96 1.12 5.58
CA GLN A 143 25.64 0.77 6.81
C GLN A 143 24.70 0.06 7.79
N SER A 144 23.50 0.60 8.00
CA SER A 144 22.51 0.04 8.92
C SER A 144 21.56 -0.98 8.28
N GLN A 145 21.67 -1.14 6.96
CA GLN A 145 20.91 -2.07 6.12
C GLN A 145 19.39 -1.87 6.23
N HIS A 146 18.94 -0.62 6.29
CA HIS A 146 17.52 -0.27 6.33
C HIS A 146 17.27 1.03 5.55
N TYR A 147 16.03 1.26 5.15
CA TYR A 147 15.55 2.54 4.63
C TYR A 147 15.34 3.52 5.77
N ASP A 148 15.84 4.74 5.58
CA ASP A 148 15.42 5.90 6.34
C ASP A 148 13.95 6.21 6.02
N ILE A 149 13.17 6.64 7.03
CA ILE A 149 11.72 6.81 6.88
C ILE A 149 11.35 8.06 6.07
N GLY A 150 12.32 8.91 5.75
CA GLY A 150 12.14 10.05 4.87
C GLY A 150 13.35 10.96 4.74
N LEU A 151 13.16 12.08 4.06
CA LEU A 151 14.13 13.15 3.83
C LEU A 151 13.53 14.48 4.31
N MET A 152 14.35 15.31 4.94
CA MET A 152 14.01 16.70 5.24
C MET A 152 14.40 17.61 4.05
N GLU A 153 13.74 18.75 3.89
CA GLU A 153 14.01 19.73 2.82
C GLU A 153 15.46 20.24 2.78
N ASN A 154 16.17 20.19 3.90
CA ASN A 154 17.59 20.54 3.98
C ASN A 154 18.53 19.38 3.58
N GLY A 155 18.01 18.26 3.07
CA GLY A 155 18.75 17.07 2.67
C GLY A 155 19.11 16.13 3.83
N GLN A 156 18.68 16.43 5.06
CA GLN A 156 18.92 15.53 6.19
C GLN A 156 17.98 14.33 6.12
N LYS A 157 18.52 13.12 6.11
CA LYS A 157 17.71 11.90 6.20
C LYS A 157 17.09 11.75 7.58
N ILE A 158 15.88 11.18 7.63
CA ILE A 158 15.15 10.89 8.85
C ILE A 158 15.33 9.40 9.15
N PRO A 159 16.21 9.02 10.08
CA PRO A 159 16.53 7.62 10.30
C PRO A 159 15.36 6.84 10.91
N ALA A 160 15.29 5.55 10.59
CA ALA A 160 14.44 4.63 11.31
C ALA A 160 14.94 4.48 12.76
N GLY A 161 14.06 4.67 13.74
CA GLY A 161 14.44 4.68 15.15
C GLY A 161 14.60 3.30 15.76
N ASP A 162 13.51 2.52 15.77
CA ASP A 162 13.46 1.15 16.29
C ASP A 162 12.72 0.26 15.30
N LEU A 163 13.43 -0.61 14.58
CA LEU A 163 12.83 -1.51 13.60
C LEU A 163 11.83 -2.51 14.20
N LYS A 164 11.80 -2.70 15.53
CA LYS A 164 10.76 -3.50 16.21
C LYS A 164 9.45 -2.72 16.39
N ARG A 165 9.51 -1.39 16.38
CA ARG A 165 8.32 -0.55 16.33
C ARG A 165 7.74 -0.65 14.92
N LEU A 166 6.46 -1.02 14.84
CA LEU A 166 5.81 -1.24 13.55
C LEU A 166 5.79 0.01 12.70
N TYR A 167 5.18 1.08 13.20
CA TYR A 167 5.06 2.34 12.48
C TYR A 167 5.82 3.46 13.23
N PRO A 168 6.58 4.30 12.52
CA PRO A 168 6.82 4.25 11.07
C PRO A 168 7.93 3.25 10.66
N ASP A 169 8.79 2.85 11.59
CA ASP A 169 10.10 2.27 11.27
C ASP A 169 10.05 0.91 10.56
N GLY A 170 9.43 -0.10 11.19
CA GLY A 170 9.46 -1.48 10.71
C GLY A 170 8.66 -1.68 9.42
N ILE A 171 7.46 -1.10 9.32
CA ILE A 171 6.59 -1.24 8.17
C ILE A 171 7.17 -0.53 6.94
N ALA A 172 7.85 0.61 7.11
CA ALA A 172 8.51 1.31 6.01
C ALA A 172 9.53 0.42 5.27
N GLN A 173 10.14 -0.56 5.96
CA GLN A 173 11.12 -1.46 5.35
C GLN A 173 10.53 -2.43 4.32
N VAL A 174 9.22 -2.65 4.40
CA VAL A 174 8.50 -3.65 3.58
C VAL A 174 7.29 -3.06 2.85
N TYR A 175 6.98 -1.78 3.07
CA TYR A 175 5.79 -1.12 2.54
C TYR A 175 5.76 -1.13 1.01
N ASN A 176 6.94 -0.99 0.38
CA ASN A 176 7.11 -1.07 -1.06
C ASN A 176 6.58 -2.39 -1.65
N ILE A 177 6.65 -3.50 -0.88
CA ILE A 177 6.10 -4.78 -1.30
C ILE A 177 4.59 -4.64 -1.50
N ALA A 178 3.84 -4.00 -0.59
CA ALA A 178 2.39 -3.85 -0.71
C ALA A 178 1.94 -3.12 -2.00
N PHE A 179 2.85 -2.38 -2.64
CA PHE A 179 2.57 -1.60 -3.84
C PHE A 179 3.27 -2.12 -5.10
N GLU A 180 3.96 -3.27 -5.04
CA GLU A 180 4.68 -3.85 -6.19
C GLU A 180 5.80 -2.97 -6.74
N VAL A 181 6.30 -2.06 -5.92
CA VAL A 181 7.42 -1.19 -6.28
C VAL A 181 8.69 -1.68 -5.61
N TYR A 182 9.77 -1.82 -6.38
CA TYR A 182 11.02 -2.38 -5.89
C TYR A 182 12.21 -1.52 -6.32
N PRO A 183 12.42 -0.35 -5.69
CA PRO A 183 13.49 0.56 -6.08
C PRO A 183 14.89 -0.09 -6.07
N MET A 184 15.12 -1.08 -5.19
CA MET A 184 16.36 -1.86 -5.09
C MET A 184 16.23 -3.29 -5.65
N GLY A 185 15.13 -3.59 -6.34
CA GLY A 185 14.80 -4.90 -6.91
C GLY A 185 14.10 -5.88 -5.95
N LEU A 186 13.41 -6.86 -6.53
CA LEU A 186 12.56 -7.81 -5.80
C LEU A 186 13.35 -8.66 -4.78
N LYS A 187 14.57 -9.06 -5.12
CA LYS A 187 15.43 -9.83 -4.21
C LYS A 187 15.70 -9.04 -2.91
N HIS A 188 16.01 -7.76 -3.04
CA HIS A 188 16.26 -6.89 -1.89
C HIS A 188 15.02 -6.74 -1.01
N ALA A 189 13.85 -6.59 -1.63
CA ALA A 189 12.58 -6.54 -0.90
C ALA A 189 12.32 -7.84 -0.12
N GLY A 190 12.64 -9.01 -0.68
CA GLY A 190 12.58 -10.27 0.04
C GLY A 190 13.52 -10.33 1.24
N GLU A 191 14.76 -9.86 1.10
CA GLU A 191 15.71 -9.75 2.22
C GLU A 191 15.19 -8.83 3.34
N GLN A 192 14.53 -7.72 2.99
CA GLN A 192 13.88 -6.84 3.97
C GLN A 192 12.68 -7.50 4.65
N TYR A 193 11.87 -8.25 3.91
CA TYR A 193 10.76 -9.01 4.48
C TYR A 193 11.22 -10.03 5.52
N GLU A 194 12.25 -10.81 5.20
CA GLU A 194 12.82 -11.79 6.14
C GLU A 194 13.34 -11.10 7.42
N ARG A 195 14.05 -9.98 7.25
CA ARG A 195 14.53 -9.19 8.39
C ARG A 195 13.35 -8.69 9.23
N PHE A 196 12.37 -8.02 8.63
CA PHE A 196 11.16 -7.53 9.30
C PHE A 196 10.44 -8.63 10.08
N SER A 197 10.27 -9.79 9.46
CA SER A 197 9.59 -10.96 10.03
C SER A 197 10.36 -11.64 11.17
N SER A 198 11.69 -11.51 11.19
CA SER A 198 12.54 -12.03 12.26
C SER A 198 12.59 -11.14 13.51
N LEU A 199 12.31 -9.84 13.38
CA LEU A 199 12.50 -8.86 14.46
C LEU A 199 11.43 -8.96 15.55
N ARG A 200 10.23 -9.44 15.20
CA ARG A 200 9.07 -9.56 16.09
C ARG A 200 8.01 -10.47 15.50
N ALA A 201 7.21 -11.11 16.36
CA ALA A 201 6.02 -11.87 15.96
C ALA A 201 4.84 -10.91 15.64
N TRP A 202 5.00 -10.10 14.61
CA TRP A 202 4.02 -9.06 14.24
C TRP A 202 2.63 -9.64 13.93
N GLU A 203 2.58 -10.90 13.50
CA GLU A 203 1.36 -11.64 13.15
C GLU A 203 0.46 -11.95 14.35
N LYS A 204 0.99 -11.91 15.58
CA LYS A 204 0.23 -12.32 16.78
C LYS A 204 -0.71 -11.26 17.34
N LEU A 205 -0.52 -10.00 16.94
CA LEU A 205 -1.30 -8.83 17.40
C LEU A 205 -1.34 -8.60 18.93
N ASP A 206 -0.65 -9.41 19.74
CA ASP A 206 -0.64 -9.39 21.21
C ASP A 206 -0.03 -8.12 21.84
N TYR A 207 0.70 -7.32 21.05
CA TYR A 207 1.23 -6.02 21.44
C TYR A 207 0.30 -4.85 21.10
N LEU A 208 -0.82 -5.08 20.42
CA LEU A 208 -1.79 -4.04 20.09
C LEU A 208 -2.70 -3.73 21.28
N LYS A 209 -3.05 -2.45 21.43
CA LYS A 209 -4.08 -1.95 22.34
C LYS A 209 -5.40 -1.74 21.59
N ASP A 210 -6.52 -1.59 22.31
CA ASP A 210 -7.89 -1.52 21.74
C ASP A 210 -8.08 -0.49 20.60
N ASN A 211 -7.26 0.57 20.57
CA ASN A 211 -7.33 1.65 19.59
C ASN A 211 -6.15 1.69 18.61
N ASP A 212 -5.24 0.72 18.65
CA ASP A 212 -4.11 0.70 17.73
C ASP A 212 -4.57 0.30 16.32
N PHE A 213 -3.94 0.88 15.31
CA PHE A 213 -4.20 0.52 13.92
C PHE A 213 -3.68 -0.89 13.63
N LEU A 214 -4.49 -1.71 12.96
CA LEU A 214 -4.18 -3.12 12.72
C LEU A 214 -3.06 -3.32 11.68
N TRP A 215 -2.80 -2.30 10.86
CA TRP A 215 -1.78 -2.31 9.80
C TRP A 215 -1.87 -3.59 8.95
N THR A 216 -3.00 -3.79 8.29
CA THR A 216 -3.28 -5.03 7.54
C THR A 216 -2.47 -5.15 6.24
N GLU A 217 -1.77 -4.09 5.87
CA GLU A 217 -0.76 -4.08 4.81
C GLU A 217 0.29 -5.18 5.02
N ARG A 218 0.73 -5.44 6.27
CA ARG A 218 1.69 -6.53 6.55
C ARG A 218 1.12 -7.93 6.34
N LEU A 219 -0.19 -8.11 6.52
CA LEU A 219 -0.86 -9.37 6.15
C LEU A 219 -0.79 -9.55 4.63
N PHE A 220 -1.11 -8.49 3.87
CA PHE A 220 -1.01 -8.51 2.42
C PHE A 220 0.42 -8.75 1.93
N ILE A 221 1.41 -8.08 2.53
CA ILE A 221 2.84 -8.26 2.25
C ILE A 221 3.24 -9.71 2.51
N ALA A 222 2.89 -10.29 3.66
CA ALA A 222 3.23 -11.69 3.97
C ALA A 222 2.59 -12.68 2.98
N ALA A 223 1.31 -12.50 2.66
CA ALA A 223 0.63 -13.30 1.65
C ALA A 223 1.36 -13.24 0.31
N ARG A 224 1.79 -12.05 -0.11
CA ARG A 224 2.53 -11.82 -1.36
C ARG A 224 3.95 -12.34 -1.38
N MET A 225 4.60 -12.37 -0.23
CA MET A 225 5.90 -13.00 -0.07
C MET A 225 5.80 -14.53 0.05
N GLY A 226 4.58 -15.09 0.01
CA GLY A 226 4.34 -16.53 0.12
C GLY A 226 4.40 -17.06 1.55
N ASP A 227 4.48 -16.19 2.56
CA ASP A 227 4.47 -16.56 3.98
C ASP A 227 3.03 -16.77 4.47
N ILE A 228 2.41 -17.81 3.92
CA ILE A 228 1.02 -18.18 4.18
C ILE A 228 0.83 -18.53 5.66
N GLN A 229 1.84 -19.07 6.33
CA GLN A 229 1.76 -19.41 7.75
C GLN A 229 1.58 -18.16 8.62
N LYS A 230 2.43 -17.13 8.46
CA LYS A 230 2.24 -15.88 9.21
C LYS A 230 0.95 -15.17 8.82
N ALA A 231 0.56 -15.21 7.55
CA ALA A 231 -0.72 -14.65 7.10
C ALA A 231 -1.92 -15.33 7.79
N GLN A 232 -1.91 -16.65 7.94
CA GLN A 232 -2.96 -17.39 8.65
C GLN A 232 -3.00 -17.07 10.14
N VAL A 233 -1.84 -16.97 10.81
CA VAL A 233 -1.77 -16.57 12.22
C VAL A 233 -2.33 -15.16 12.42
N TYR A 234 -1.98 -14.22 11.53
CA TYR A 234 -2.54 -12.88 11.57
C TYR A 234 -4.06 -12.91 11.39
N LEU A 235 -4.59 -13.64 10.41
CA LEU A 235 -6.04 -13.71 10.18
C LEU A 235 -6.80 -14.28 11.37
N HIS A 236 -6.24 -15.28 12.05
CA HIS A 236 -6.83 -15.84 13.26
C HIS A 236 -6.95 -14.80 14.37
N HIS A 237 -5.86 -14.11 14.72
CA HIS A 237 -5.89 -13.07 15.75
C HIS A 237 -6.69 -11.85 15.33
N TYR A 238 -6.69 -11.53 14.04
CA TYR A 238 -7.51 -10.48 13.46
C TYR A 238 -9.01 -10.77 13.67
N GLN A 239 -9.45 -12.02 13.48
CA GLN A 239 -10.83 -12.42 13.77
C GLN A 239 -11.16 -12.31 15.27
N GLU A 240 -10.27 -12.79 16.15
CA GLU A 240 -10.44 -12.65 17.61
C GLU A 240 -10.55 -11.17 18.02
N PHE A 241 -9.76 -10.30 17.39
CA PHE A 241 -9.80 -8.86 17.64
C PHE A 241 -11.09 -8.20 17.11
N LEU A 242 -11.70 -8.71 16.04
CA LEU A 242 -12.98 -8.20 15.54
C LEU A 242 -14.18 -8.60 16.40
N ASP A 243 -14.14 -9.78 17.01
CA ASP A 243 -15.25 -10.29 17.84
C ASP A 243 -15.35 -9.60 19.21
N SER A 244 -14.32 -8.85 19.63
CA SER A 244 -14.28 -8.17 20.93
C SER A 244 -14.86 -6.74 20.86
N SER A 245 -16.16 -6.60 21.11
CA SER A 245 -16.88 -5.37 21.56
C SER A 245 -16.31 -4.01 21.12
N ARG A 246 -16.01 -3.84 19.82
CA ARG A 246 -15.25 -2.68 19.35
C ARG A 246 -16.09 -1.40 19.38
N LEU A 247 -15.49 -0.31 19.86
CA LEU A 247 -16.12 1.02 19.94
C LEU A 247 -15.99 1.83 18.64
N TYR A 248 -15.07 1.47 17.74
CA TYR A 248 -14.77 2.23 16.52
C TYR A 248 -15.18 1.46 15.25
N PRO A 249 -15.76 2.14 14.23
CA PRO A 249 -16.11 1.48 12.98
C PRO A 249 -14.88 0.95 12.23
N PHE A 250 -15.12 -0.06 11.42
CA PHE A 250 -14.11 -0.71 10.60
C PHE A 250 -13.52 0.28 9.58
N HIS A 251 -12.21 0.55 9.65
CA HIS A 251 -11.54 1.37 8.64
C HIS A 251 -11.58 0.67 7.28
N VAL A 252 -12.03 1.38 6.24
CA VAL A 252 -12.15 0.83 4.87
C VAL A 252 -10.80 0.32 4.36
N GLY A 253 -9.68 0.96 4.73
CA GLY A 253 -8.33 0.48 4.41
C GLY A 253 -8.03 -0.90 4.98
N THR A 254 -8.36 -1.14 6.25
CA THR A 254 -8.23 -2.47 6.90
C THR A 254 -9.03 -3.54 6.15
N ALA A 255 -10.27 -3.21 5.75
CA ALA A 255 -11.11 -4.08 4.93
C ALA A 255 -10.43 -4.45 3.61
N GLY A 256 -10.00 -3.43 2.87
CA GLY A 256 -9.44 -3.56 1.54
C GLY A 256 -8.18 -4.42 1.55
N TRP A 257 -7.23 -4.12 2.44
CA TRP A 257 -5.99 -4.90 2.56
C TRP A 257 -6.22 -6.33 3.02
N SER A 258 -7.18 -6.57 3.92
CA SER A 258 -7.57 -7.93 4.32
C SER A 258 -8.07 -8.73 3.11
N LEU A 259 -8.96 -8.15 2.32
CA LEU A 259 -9.53 -8.80 1.13
C LEU A 259 -8.45 -9.07 0.08
N LYS A 260 -7.55 -8.10 -0.17
CA LYS A 260 -6.40 -8.29 -1.07
C LYS A 260 -5.52 -9.45 -0.62
N ALA A 261 -5.23 -9.56 0.68
CA ALA A 261 -4.44 -10.66 1.20
C ALA A 261 -5.11 -12.02 1.02
N VAL A 262 -6.40 -12.11 1.36
CA VAL A 262 -7.17 -13.35 1.16
C VAL A 262 -7.23 -13.74 -0.31
N ALA A 263 -7.39 -12.78 -1.23
CA ALA A 263 -7.37 -13.04 -2.67
C ALA A 263 -6.03 -13.68 -3.11
N VAL A 264 -4.90 -13.09 -2.73
CA VAL A 264 -3.56 -13.64 -3.02
C VAL A 264 -3.39 -15.05 -2.43
N MET A 265 -3.86 -15.26 -1.20
CA MET A 265 -3.79 -16.59 -0.56
C MET A 265 -4.62 -17.64 -1.31
N ILE A 266 -5.80 -17.27 -1.82
CA ILE A 266 -6.65 -18.16 -2.64
C ILE A 266 -5.97 -18.49 -3.96
N GLU A 267 -5.48 -17.49 -4.68
CA GLU A 267 -4.76 -17.68 -5.96
C GLU A 267 -3.54 -18.58 -5.80
N GLY A 268 -2.74 -18.37 -4.74
CA GLY A 268 -1.60 -19.24 -4.43
C GLY A 268 -2.03 -20.68 -4.15
N PHE A 269 -3.16 -20.89 -3.47
CA PHE A 269 -3.71 -22.21 -3.20
C PHE A 269 -4.25 -22.89 -4.47
N GLU A 270 -4.91 -22.14 -5.35
CA GLU A 270 -5.39 -22.65 -6.65
C GLU A 270 -4.24 -22.99 -7.59
N GLY A 271 -3.20 -22.15 -7.64
CA GLY A 271 -1.97 -22.43 -8.39
C GLY A 271 -1.24 -23.67 -7.87
N LEU A 272 -1.21 -23.88 -6.54
CA LEU A 272 -0.69 -25.12 -5.95
C LEU A 272 -1.57 -26.32 -6.33
N ARG A 273 -2.90 -26.20 -6.25
CA ARG A 273 -3.88 -27.24 -6.59
C ARG A 273 -3.75 -27.74 -8.03
N ASP A 274 -3.44 -26.85 -8.95
CA ASP A 274 -3.26 -27.15 -10.37
C ASP A 274 -1.82 -27.59 -10.71
N SER A 275 -0.91 -27.56 -9.74
CA SER A 275 0.47 -28.05 -9.85
C SER A 275 0.63 -29.47 -9.30
N SER A 276 1.66 -30.19 -9.72
CA SER A 276 2.01 -31.51 -9.15
C SER A 276 2.37 -31.45 -7.65
N LEU A 277 2.57 -30.25 -7.09
CA LEU A 277 2.87 -30.02 -5.68
C LEU A 277 1.63 -30.20 -4.78
N TRP A 278 0.42 -30.18 -5.33
CA TRP A 278 -0.82 -30.43 -4.57
C TRP A 278 -0.87 -31.83 -3.96
N GLU A 279 -0.37 -32.83 -4.69
CA GLU A 279 -0.36 -34.22 -4.23
C GLU A 279 0.70 -34.46 -3.16
N ASP A 280 1.79 -33.69 -3.17
CA ASP A 280 2.80 -33.69 -2.11
C ASP A 280 2.27 -32.96 -0.86
N PHE A 281 1.61 -31.80 -1.01
CA PHE A 281 0.95 -31.09 0.09
C PHE A 281 -0.14 -31.94 0.79
N LYS A 282 -0.95 -32.68 0.03
CA LYS A 282 -1.91 -33.64 0.61
C LYS A 282 -1.21 -34.75 1.37
N ARG A 283 -0.11 -35.29 0.87
CA ARG A 283 0.67 -36.35 1.55
C ARG A 283 1.19 -35.85 2.89
N ASP A 284 1.77 -34.66 2.94
CA ASP A 284 2.35 -34.11 4.17
C ASP A 284 1.28 -33.83 5.24
N ARG A 285 0.12 -33.27 4.87
CA ARG A 285 -1.01 -33.12 5.81
C ARG A 285 -1.59 -34.45 6.29
N ILE A 286 -1.71 -35.46 5.41
CA ILE A 286 -2.20 -36.80 5.80
C ILE A 286 -1.22 -37.46 6.79
N LEU A 287 0.08 -37.18 6.67
CA LEU A 287 1.10 -37.70 7.58
C LEU A 287 1.10 -36.98 8.94
N GLU A 288 0.90 -35.67 8.98
CA GLU A 288 0.73 -34.90 10.24
C GLU A 288 -0.55 -35.29 10.99
N THR A 289 -1.67 -35.46 10.27
CA THR A 289 -2.94 -35.88 10.91
C THR A 289 -2.83 -37.31 11.48
N ARG A 290 -2.01 -38.17 10.86
CA ARG A 290 -1.77 -39.55 11.32
C ARG A 290 -0.73 -39.69 12.43
N SER A 291 0.08 -38.66 12.70
CA SER A 291 0.96 -38.66 13.89
C SER A 291 0.20 -38.16 15.11
N MET A 292 -0.74 -37.23 14.95
CA MET A 292 -1.60 -36.75 16.04
C MET A 292 -2.64 -37.77 16.52
N GLU A 293 -2.99 -38.77 15.71
CA GLU A 293 -3.87 -39.89 16.10
C GLU A 293 -3.12 -41.05 16.80
N ARG A 294 -1.80 -40.95 16.96
CA ARG A 294 -0.96 -42.00 17.59
C ARG A 294 -0.38 -41.63 18.96
N ASP A 295 -0.73 -40.47 19.49
CA ASP A 295 -0.49 -40.06 20.89
C ASP A 295 -1.81 -40.09 21.68
#